data_AF-A0A0M9EE15-F1
#
_entry.id   AF-A0A0M9EE15-F1
#
_cell.length_a   1.000
_cell.length_b   1.000
_cell.length_c   1.000
_cell.angle_alpha   90.00
_cell.angle_beta   90.00
_cell.angle_gamma   90.00
#
_symmetry.space_group_name_H-M   'P 1'
#
loop_
_entity.id
_entity.type
_entity.pdbx_description
1 polymer ?
#
loop_
_entity_poly.entity_id
_entity_poly.type
_entity_poly.pdbx_seq_one_letter_code
_entity_poly.pdbx_strand_id
1 'polypeptide(L)'
;IQWEYETIKKSQPEPPKKINPPPVKDLNKLSKLTTEGDIIGIQEWAQKILENNSEYNTFGKHILELAHQLQLQRIQELLSQLSSEQLASKENDK
;
A
#
# COMPACT_ATOMS: atom_id res chain seq x y z
N ILE A 1 -3.63 -27.09 -41.25
CA ILE A 1 -2.78 -26.15 -40.47
C ILE A 1 -2.77 -26.69 -39.05
N GLN A 2 -1.69 -27.35 -38.65
CA GLN A 2 -1.48 -27.81 -37.29
C GLN A 2 -0.97 -26.62 -36.49
N TRP A 3 -1.72 -26.19 -35.50
CA TRP A 3 -1.29 -25.14 -34.58
C TRP A 3 -0.43 -25.80 -33.50
N GLU A 4 0.88 -25.64 -33.63
CA GLU A 4 1.87 -25.97 -32.60
C GLU A 4 1.74 -24.94 -31.47
N TYR A 5 1.31 -25.39 -30.29
CA TYR A 5 1.30 -24.55 -29.09
C TYR A 5 2.71 -24.51 -28.52
N GLU A 6 3.48 -23.50 -28.95
CA GLU A 6 4.63 -23.03 -28.19
C GLU A 6 4.19 -22.74 -26.75
N THR A 7 4.96 -23.24 -25.81
CA THR A 7 4.69 -23.21 -24.38
C THR A 7 4.84 -21.80 -23.82
N ILE A 8 3.86 -20.94 -24.09
CA ILE A 8 3.71 -19.69 -23.33
C ILE A 8 3.30 -20.11 -21.93
N LYS A 9 4.29 -20.20 -21.02
CA LYS A 9 4.07 -20.33 -19.59
C LYS A 9 2.99 -19.32 -19.20
N LYS A 10 1.78 -19.81 -18.95
CA LYS A 10 0.72 -19.08 -18.29
C LYS A 10 1.27 -18.69 -16.93
N SER A 11 1.87 -17.51 -16.82
CA SER A 11 1.98 -16.83 -15.53
C SER A 11 0.55 -16.65 -15.05
N GLN A 12 0.16 -17.56 -14.18
CA GLN A 12 -1.02 -17.51 -13.33
C GLN A 12 -1.22 -16.04 -12.92
N PRO A 13 -2.42 -15.44 -13.06
CA PRO A 13 -2.67 -14.12 -12.51
C PRO A 13 -2.32 -14.23 -11.03
N GLU A 14 -1.25 -13.56 -10.61
CA GLU A 14 -0.88 -13.49 -9.21
C GLU A 14 -2.16 -13.09 -8.45
N PRO A 15 -2.49 -13.74 -7.31
CA PRO A 15 -3.62 -13.32 -6.50
C PRO A 15 -3.53 -11.80 -6.31
N PRO A 16 -4.66 -11.06 -6.31
CA PRO A 16 -4.65 -9.60 -6.27
C PRO A 16 -3.66 -9.18 -5.22
N LYS A 17 -2.58 -8.48 -5.64
CA LYS A 17 -1.46 -8.14 -4.76
C LYS A 17 -2.03 -7.54 -3.51
N LYS A 18 -2.11 -8.34 -2.43
CA LYS A 18 -2.59 -7.87 -1.14
C LYS A 18 -1.67 -6.71 -0.81
N ILE A 19 -2.26 -5.52 -0.70
CA ILE A 19 -1.53 -4.35 -0.26
C ILE A 19 -1.16 -4.68 1.18
N ASN A 20 0.08 -5.11 1.41
CA ASN A 20 0.56 -5.33 2.76
C ASN A 20 0.72 -3.95 3.39
N PRO A 21 -0.10 -3.60 4.38
CA PRO A 21 0.08 -2.34 5.05
C PRO A 21 1.35 -2.39 5.91
N PRO A 22 2.06 -1.27 6.04
CA PRO A 22 3.12 -1.14 7.03
C PRO A 22 2.53 -1.26 8.45
N PRO A 23 3.38 -1.49 9.47
CA PRO A 23 2.92 -1.61 10.84
C PRO A 23 2.16 -0.35 11.32
N VAL A 24 1.24 -0.53 12.26
CA VAL A 24 0.36 0.54 12.79
C VAL A 24 1.14 1.78 13.25
N LYS A 25 2.38 1.63 13.74
CA LYS A 25 3.24 2.77 14.11
C LYS A 25 3.54 3.68 12.92
N ASP A 26 3.83 3.10 11.77
CA ASP A 26 4.11 3.81 10.53
C ASP A 26 2.84 4.42 9.92
N LEU A 27 1.71 3.71 9.99
CA LEU A 27 0.41 4.24 9.58
C LEU A 27 -0.03 5.45 10.43
N ASN A 28 0.18 5.41 11.76
CA ASN A 28 -0.09 6.53 12.64
C ASN A 28 0.77 7.75 12.30
N LYS A 29 2.05 7.53 11.99
CA LYS A 29 2.94 8.60 11.54
C LYS A 29 2.43 9.22 10.24
N LEU A 30 2.09 8.38 9.26
CA LEU A 30 1.54 8.83 7.98
C LEU A 30 0.20 9.58 8.16
N SER A 31 -0.67 9.09 9.05
CA SER A 31 -1.95 9.75 9.38
C SER A 31 -1.72 11.13 9.98
N LYS A 32 -0.74 11.27 10.87
CA LYS A 32 -0.37 12.55 11.47
C LYS A 32 0.12 13.53 10.39
N LEU A 33 1.06 13.11 9.55
CA LEU A 33 1.58 13.92 8.44
C LEU A 33 0.47 14.35 7.47
N THR A 34 -0.46 13.44 7.17
CA THR A 34 -1.65 13.70 6.35
C THR A 34 -2.57 14.75 6.98
N THR A 35 -2.76 14.68 8.30
CA THR A 35 -3.59 15.63 9.08
C THR A 35 -2.92 17.00 9.20
N GLU A 36 -1.60 17.02 9.35
CA GLU A 36 -0.78 18.24 9.38
C GLU A 36 -0.66 18.89 7.98
N GLY A 37 -1.03 18.16 6.92
CA GLY A 37 -0.88 18.62 5.53
C GLY A 37 0.58 18.64 5.05
N ASP A 38 1.46 17.88 5.72
CA ASP A 38 2.88 17.85 5.43
C ASP A 38 3.17 16.88 4.26
N ILE A 39 2.95 17.38 3.05
CA ILE A 39 3.15 16.61 1.81
C ILE A 39 4.59 16.12 1.66
N ILE A 40 5.58 16.94 2.03
CA ILE A 40 6.99 16.59 1.92
C ILE A 40 7.31 15.41 2.85
N GLY A 41 6.86 15.49 4.10
CA GLY A 41 7.02 14.40 5.07
C GLY A 41 6.30 13.11 4.63
N ILE A 42 5.15 13.21 3.97
CA ILE A 42 4.45 12.05 3.39
C ILE A 42 5.29 11.41 2.27
N GLN A 43 5.85 12.22 1.36
CA GLN A 43 6.68 11.74 0.26
C GLN A 43 7.96 11.07 0.80
N GLU A 44 8.64 11.71 1.75
CA GLU A 44 9.83 11.14 2.39
C GLU A 44 9.52 9.85 3.13
N TRP A 45 8.40 9.81 3.87
CA TRP A 45 7.96 8.59 4.55
C TRP A 45 7.69 7.47 3.56
N ALA A 46 7.01 7.76 2.44
CA ALA A 46 6.69 6.78 1.42
C ALA A 46 7.97 6.25 0.76
N GLN A 47 8.89 7.14 0.37
CA GLN A 47 10.18 6.77 -0.20
C GLN A 47 11.00 5.90 0.75
N LYS A 48 11.04 6.24 2.04
CA LYS A 48 11.75 5.45 3.04
C LYS A 48 11.18 4.03 3.19
N ILE A 49 9.87 3.86 3.09
CA ILE A 49 9.22 2.54 3.12
C ILE A 49 9.56 1.73 1.88
N LEU A 50 9.60 2.37 0.70
CA LEU A 50 9.99 1.74 -0.56
C LEU A 50 11.43 1.23 -0.54
N GLU A 51 12.34 1.98 0.09
CA GLU A 51 13.75 1.61 0.18
C GLU A 51 14.03 0.51 1.22
N ASN A 52 13.31 0.51 2.34
CA ASN A 52 13.60 -0.41 3.45
C ASN A 52 12.85 -1.74 3.37
N ASN A 53 11.67 -1.79 2.75
CA ASN A 53 10.80 -2.97 2.82
C ASN A 53 10.09 -3.24 1.50
N SER A 54 10.63 -4.20 0.74
CA SER A 54 10.03 -4.66 -0.52
C SER A 54 8.61 -5.19 -0.37
N GLU A 55 8.21 -5.63 0.84
CA GLU A 55 6.85 -6.10 1.13
C GLU A 55 5.82 -4.98 1.10
N TYR A 56 6.23 -3.73 1.38
CA TYR A 56 5.34 -2.56 1.41
C TYR A 56 5.48 -1.72 0.14
N ASN A 57 6.18 -2.22 -0.90
CA ASN A 57 6.43 -1.47 -2.13
C ASN A 57 5.14 -0.98 -2.79
N THR A 58 4.12 -1.84 -2.84
CA THR A 58 2.83 -1.49 -3.42
C THR A 58 2.13 -0.40 -2.63
N PHE A 59 2.18 -0.46 -1.29
CA PHE A 59 1.61 0.57 -0.42
C PHE A 59 2.36 1.90 -0.56
N GLY A 60 3.68 1.88 -0.44
CA GLY A 60 4.53 3.08 -0.53
C GLY A 60 4.36 3.79 -1.88
N LYS A 61 4.24 3.04 -3.00
CA LYS A 61 4.04 3.64 -4.32
C LYS A 61 2.70 4.34 -4.42
N HIS A 62 1.65 3.72 -3.88
CA HIS A 62 0.31 4.30 -3.86
C HIS A 62 0.28 5.59 -3.02
N ILE A 63 0.89 5.59 -1.84
CA ILE A 63 0.99 6.79 -1.00
C ILE A 63 1.80 7.88 -1.69
N LEU A 64 2.94 7.54 -2.30
CA LEU A 64 3.79 8.50 -3.00
C LEU A 64 3.05 9.15 -4.18
N GLU A 65 2.31 8.36 -4.96
CA GLU A 65 1.50 8.86 -6.08
C GLU A 65 0.40 9.81 -5.60
N LEU A 66 -0.35 9.42 -4.56
CA LEU A 66 -1.38 10.28 -3.98
C LEU A 66 -0.79 11.58 -3.40
N ALA A 67 0.40 11.50 -2.79
CA ALA A 67 1.09 12.67 -2.25
C ALA A 67 1.57 13.61 -3.36
N HIS A 68 2.05 13.08 -4.49
CA HIS A 68 2.38 13.87 -5.68
C HIS A 68 1.16 14.58 -6.26
N GLN A 69 -0.01 13.93 -6.20
CA GLN A 69 -1.28 14.50 -6.65
C GLN A 69 -1.98 15.37 -5.59
N LEU A 70 -1.35 15.59 -4.43
CA LEU A 70 -1.91 16.33 -3.29
C LEU A 70 -3.26 15.76 -2.81
N GLN A 71 -3.50 14.47 -3.05
CA GLN A 71 -4.75 13.77 -2.72
C GLN A 71 -4.76 13.31 -1.25
N LEU A 72 -4.58 14.25 -0.32
CA LEU A 72 -4.55 13.96 1.12
C LEU A 72 -5.80 13.23 1.62
N GLN A 73 -6.97 13.60 1.09
CA GLN A 73 -8.24 12.94 1.41
C GLN A 73 -8.20 11.45 1.07
N ARG A 74 -7.67 11.09 -0.11
CA ARG A 74 -7.54 9.68 -0.53
C ARG A 74 -6.57 8.92 0.35
N ILE A 75 -5.47 9.56 0.77
CA ILE A 75 -4.51 8.95 1.71
C ILE A 75 -5.20 8.66 3.04
N GLN A 76 -6.00 9.61 3.54
CA GLN A 76 -6.72 9.46 4.80
C GLN A 76 -7.83 8.39 4.73
N GLU A 77 -8.53 8.29 3.60
CA GLU A 77 -9.49 7.21 3.34
C GLU A 77 -8.78 5.84 3.37
N LEU A 78 -7.67 5.71 2.64
CA LEU A 78 -6.88 4.48 2.57
C LEU A 78 -6.39 4.05 3.97
N LEU A 79 -5.87 5.00 4.74
CA LEU A 79 -5.44 4.77 6.12
C LEU A 79 -6.59 4.30 7.02
N SER A 80 -7.78 4.89 6.87
CA SER A 80 -8.96 4.53 7.67
C SER A 80 -9.45 3.12 7.34
N GLN A 81 -9.43 2.73 6.06
CA GLN A 81 -9.78 1.38 5.63
C GLN A 81 -8.80 0.34 6.20
N LEU A 82 -7.50 0.61 6.11
CA LEU A 82 -6.47 -0.31 6.60
C LEU A 82 -6.45 -0.45 8.12
N SER A 83 -6.69 0.64 8.85
CA SER A 83 -6.81 0.61 10.31
C SER A 83 -7.97 -0.28 10.75
N SER A 84 -9.10 -0.19 10.03
CA SER A 84 -10.29 -1.01 10.28
C SER A 84 -10.03 -2.50 9.99
N GLU A 85 -9.32 -2.80 8.90
CA GLU A 85 -9.01 -4.19 8.50
C GLU A 85 -7.94 -4.85 9.41
N GLN A 86 -6.99 -4.08 9.93
CA GLN A 86 -5.99 -4.54 10.91
C GLN A 86 -6.61 -4.82 12.28
N LEU A 87 -7.67 -4.10 12.67
CA LEU A 87 -8.45 -4.38 13.87
C LEU A 87 -9.31 -5.65 13.69
N ALA A 88 -9.97 -5.79 12.54
CA ALA A 88 -10.81 -6.95 12.24
C ALA A 88 -10.03 -8.28 12.18
N SER A 89 -8.77 -8.25 11.76
CA SER A 89 -7.89 -9.43 11.73
C SER A 89 -7.45 -9.92 13.12
N LYS A 90 -7.65 -9.12 14.18
CA LYS A 90 -7.41 -9.51 15.58
C LYS A 90 -8.63 -10.09 16.29
N GLU A 91 -9.83 -9.94 15.73
CA GLU A 91 -11.08 -10.39 16.35
C GLU A 91 -11.53 -11.81 15.93
N ASN A 92 -10.82 -12.48 15.01
CA ASN A 92 -11.12 -13.86 14.59
C ASN A 92 -10.20 -14.92 15.22
N ASP A 93 -9.62 -14.62 16.38
CA ASP A 93 -8.96 -15.62 17.24
C ASP A 93 -9.60 -15.53 18.64
N LYS A 94 -10.85 -15.99 18.75
CA LYS A 94 -11.48 -16.28 20.05
C LYS A 94 -12.44 -17.45 19.94
#